data_AF-A0A3B7LZH1-F1
#
_entry.id   AF-A0A3B7LZH1-F1
#
_cell.length_a   1.000
_cell.length_b   1.000
_cell.length_c   1.000
_cell.angle_alpha   90.00
_cell.angle_beta   90.00
_cell.angle_gamma   90.00
#
_symmetry.space_group_name_H-M   'P 1'
#
loop_
_entity.id
_entity.type
_entity.pdbx_description
1 polymer ?
#
loop_
_entity_poly.entity_id
_entity_poly.type
_entity_poly.pdbx_seq_one_letter_code
_entity_poly.pdbx_strand_id
1 'polypeptide(L)'
;MKNSSAVSPTVYYSLIIAPFLFPLIAAIIDMFSSAPELELLDKTLYRDPQNWEAVIVILLFIALMAITIGLFRKKEWARKAYIYTFFPTFLIYFMPYMHWIYMSSYAAIFNDLAFVCSGILLMILVTPSLYQPLFQK
;
A
#
# COMPACT_ATOMS: atom_id res chain seq x y z
N MET A 1 12.93 17.76 28.55
CA MET A 1 13.67 16.82 27.68
C MET A 1 13.48 17.28 26.24
N LYS A 2 14.54 17.33 25.43
CA LYS A 2 14.44 17.67 24.01
C LYS A 2 13.65 16.52 23.36
N ASN A 3 12.41 16.75 22.94
CA ASN A 3 11.58 15.74 22.25
C ASN A 3 12.19 15.47 20.87
N SER A 4 13.32 14.78 20.82
CA SER A 4 13.83 14.23 19.58
C SER A 4 12.89 13.11 19.15
N SER A 5 12.30 13.25 17.97
CA SER A 5 11.47 12.20 17.40
C SER A 5 12.26 10.89 17.35
N ALA A 6 11.70 9.81 17.90
CA ALA A 6 12.30 8.48 17.86
C ALA A 6 12.41 7.95 16.42
N VAL A 7 11.51 8.41 15.54
CA VAL A 7 11.51 8.12 14.10
C VAL A 7 12.01 9.35 13.35
N SER A 8 12.99 9.17 12.46
CA SER A 8 13.45 10.29 11.62
C SER A 8 12.39 10.65 10.56
N PRO A 9 12.26 11.94 10.18
CA PRO A 9 11.33 12.35 9.13
C PRO A 9 11.57 11.63 7.80
N THR A 10 12.83 11.33 7.47
CA THR A 10 13.19 10.59 6.27
C THR A 10 12.59 9.19 6.27
N VAL A 11 12.73 8.45 7.38
CA VAL A 11 12.14 7.11 7.51
C VAL A 11 10.61 7.18 7.38
N TYR A 12 9.97 8.15 8.03
CA TYR A 12 8.52 8.36 7.92
C TYR A 12 8.06 8.55 6.46
N TYR A 13 8.72 9.43 5.70
CA TYR A 13 8.34 9.67 4.31
C TYR A 13 8.67 8.48 3.39
N SER A 14 9.79 7.80 3.61
CA SER A 14 10.11 6.58 2.86
C SER A 14 9.05 5.50 3.05
N LEU A 15 8.53 5.34 4.27
CA LEU A 15 7.46 4.38 4.57
C LEU A 15 6.11 4.75 3.92
N ILE A 16 5.86 6.04 3.65
CA ILE A 16 4.67 6.47 2.89
C ILE A 16 4.81 6.14 1.40
N ILE A 17 6.02 6.21 0.85
CA ILE A 17 6.29 6.02 -0.58
C ILE A 17 6.42 4.53 -0.94
N ALA A 18 7.03 3.73 -0.06
CA ALA A 18 7.29 2.31 -0.29
C ALA A 18 6.07 1.49 -0.78
N PRO A 19 4.84 1.69 -0.26
CA PRO A 19 3.65 0.96 -0.71
C PRO A 19 3.24 1.25 -2.16
N PHE A 20 3.75 2.32 -2.77
CA PHE A 20 3.53 2.63 -4.19
C PHE A 20 4.72 2.20 -5.04
N LEU A 21 5.93 2.39 -4.52
CA LEU A 21 7.16 2.09 -5.25
C LEU A 21 7.38 0.59 -5.44
N PHE A 22 7.18 -0.21 -4.39
CA PHE A 22 7.47 -1.64 -4.48
C PHE A 22 6.49 -2.41 -5.37
N PRO A 23 5.16 -2.19 -5.32
CA PRO A 23 4.25 -2.83 -6.27
C PRO A 23 4.51 -2.41 -7.72
N LEU A 24 4.98 -1.18 -7.95
CA LEU A 24 5.41 -0.73 -9.29
C LEU A 24 6.62 -1.53 -9.79
N ILE A 25 7.63 -1.74 -8.94
CA ILE A 25 8.80 -2.56 -9.27
C ILE A 25 8.37 -4.01 -9.54
N ALA A 26 7.47 -4.54 -8.69
CA ALA A 26 6.92 -5.88 -8.84
C ALA A 26 6.23 -6.07 -10.20
N ALA A 27 5.37 -5.12 -10.59
CA ALA A 27 4.68 -5.13 -11.87
C ALA A 27 5.65 -5.06 -13.07
N ILE A 28 6.72 -4.28 -12.96
CA ILE A 28 7.76 -4.21 -14.00
C ILE A 28 8.46 -5.57 -14.15
N ILE A 29 8.81 -6.23 -13.05
CA ILE A 29 9.47 -7.56 -13.08
C ILE A 29 8.57 -8.57 -13.77
N ASP A 30 7.28 -8.60 -13.42
CA ASP A 30 6.33 -9.54 -14.01
C ASP A 30 6.07 -9.29 -15.49
N MET A 31 6.08 -8.03 -15.94
CA MET A 31 5.95 -7.71 -17.37
C MET A 31 7.06 -8.34 -18.23
N PHE A 32 8.23 -8.61 -17.64
CA PHE A 32 9.35 -9.29 -18.31
C PHE A 32 9.47 -10.77 -17.93
N SER A 33 8.57 -11.31 -17.11
CA SER A 33 8.57 -12.70 -16.69
C SER A 33 7.89 -13.59 -17.73
N SER A 34 8.53 -14.71 -18.08
CA SER A 34 7.98 -15.73 -18.97
C SER A 34 7.34 -16.90 -18.21
N ALA A 35 6.96 -16.69 -16.95
CA ALA A 35 6.43 -17.73 -16.09
C ALA A 35 5.04 -18.21 -16.57
N PRO A 36 4.84 -19.52 -16.82
CA PRO A 36 3.59 -20.07 -17.35
C PRO A 36 2.41 -19.99 -16.36
N GLU A 37 2.70 -19.78 -15.07
CA GLU A 37 1.71 -19.69 -13.99
C GLU A 37 0.82 -18.45 -14.12
N LEU A 38 1.38 -17.31 -14.53
CA LEU A 38 0.61 -16.08 -14.79
C LEU A 38 -0.36 -16.27 -15.97
N GLU A 39 0.08 -16.94 -17.04
CA GLU A 39 -0.75 -17.17 -18.23
C GLU A 39 -1.96 -18.08 -17.95
N LEU A 40 -1.82 -19.04 -17.03
CA LEU A 40 -2.90 -19.89 -16.55
C LEU A 40 -3.89 -19.13 -15.66
N LEU A 41 -3.39 -18.18 -14.86
CA LEU A 41 -4.19 -17.36 -13.98
C LEU A 41 -5.08 -16.40 -14.78
N ASP A 42 -4.50 -15.72 -15.77
CA ASP A 42 -5.22 -14.83 -16.69
C ASP A 42 -6.37 -15.56 -17.39
N LYS A 43 -6.14 -16.80 -17.87
CA LYS A 43 -7.17 -17.59 -18.56
C LYS A 43 -8.31 -18.08 -17.66
N THR A 44 -8.08 -18.16 -16.35
CA THR A 44 -9.05 -18.72 -15.39
C THR A 44 -9.84 -17.66 -14.64
N LEU A 45 -9.26 -16.48 -14.37
CA LEU A 45 -9.91 -15.38 -13.65
C LEU A 45 -10.64 -14.37 -14.55
N TYR A 46 -10.22 -14.20 -15.81
CA TYR A 46 -10.88 -13.28 -16.77
C TYR A 46 -12.06 -13.95 -17.48
N ARG A 47 -13.12 -14.34 -16.74
CA ARG A 47 -14.28 -15.04 -17.33
C ARG A 47 -15.57 -14.25 -17.50
N ASP A 48 -15.71 -13.03 -16.99
CA ASP A 48 -16.90 -12.17 -17.13
C ASP A 48 -16.60 -10.71 -16.68
N PRO A 49 -17.44 -9.69 -16.96
CA PRO A 49 -17.04 -8.30 -16.81
C PRO A 49 -16.91 -7.87 -15.33
N GLN A 50 -15.68 -7.87 -14.83
CA GLN A 50 -15.26 -7.29 -13.53
C GLN A 50 -15.26 -5.74 -13.53
N ASN A 51 -15.99 -5.10 -14.45
CA ASN A 51 -15.99 -3.64 -14.61
C ASN A 51 -16.45 -2.91 -13.34
N TRP A 52 -17.32 -3.53 -12.54
CA TRP A 52 -17.76 -2.97 -11.26
C TRP A 52 -16.65 -3.02 -10.20
N GLU A 53 -15.80 -4.04 -10.20
CA GLU A 53 -14.61 -4.14 -9.34
C GLU A 53 -13.60 -3.06 -9.71
N ALA A 54 -13.41 -2.80 -11.01
CA ALA A 54 -12.56 -1.72 -11.49
C ALA A 54 -13.00 -0.36 -10.96
N VAL A 55 -14.31 -0.07 -10.96
CA VAL A 55 -14.86 1.18 -10.38
C VAL A 55 -14.54 1.28 -8.89
N ILE A 56 -14.72 0.19 -8.13
CA ILE A 56 -14.40 0.14 -6.70
C ILE A 56 -12.90 0.42 -6.48
N VAL A 57 -12.03 -0.25 -7.22
CA VAL A 57 -10.57 -0.08 -7.14
C VAL A 57 -10.16 1.36 -7.45
N ILE A 58 -10.76 2.00 -8.45
CA ILE A 58 -10.49 3.41 -8.79
C ILE A 58 -10.90 4.34 -7.65
N LEU A 59 -12.10 4.17 -7.08
CA LEU A 59 -12.58 4.99 -5.97
C LEU A 59 -11.68 4.85 -4.74
N LEU A 60 -11.24 3.63 -4.45
CA LEU A 60 -10.32 3.34 -3.36
C LEU A 60 -8.95 3.97 -3.60
N PHE A 61 -8.43 3.88 -4.82
CA PHE A 61 -7.17 4.52 -5.18
C PHE A 61 -7.22 6.03 -4.96
N ILE A 62 -8.32 6.69 -5.34
CA ILE A 62 -8.52 8.13 -5.09
C ILE A 62 -8.53 8.43 -3.59
N ALA A 63 -9.24 7.63 -2.79
CA ALA A 63 -9.27 7.80 -1.34
C ALA A 63 -7.87 7.61 -0.71
N LEU A 64 -7.14 6.58 -1.15
CA LEU A 64 -5.76 6.31 -0.75
C LEU A 64 -4.82 7.47 -1.08
N MET A 65 -4.95 8.06 -2.27
CA MET A 65 -4.18 9.25 -2.67
C MET A 65 -4.45 10.43 -1.75
N ALA A 66 -5.72 10.70 -1.42
CA ALA A 66 -6.08 11.77 -0.50
C ALA A 66 -5.47 11.57 0.89
N ILE A 67 -5.52 10.33 1.42
CA ILE A 67 -4.91 9.96 2.69
C ILE A 67 -3.39 10.16 2.63
N THR A 68 -2.73 9.66 1.59
CA THR A 68 -1.28 9.79 1.40
C THR A 68 -0.83 11.25 1.36
N ILE A 69 -1.51 12.11 0.60
CA ILE A 69 -1.24 13.55 0.57
C ILE A 69 -1.39 14.16 1.97
N GLY A 70 -2.44 13.77 2.69
CA GLY A 70 -2.67 14.21 4.06
C GLY A 70 -1.56 13.76 5.03
N LEU A 71 -1.03 12.54 4.87
CA LEU A 71 0.10 12.02 5.65
C LEU A 71 1.40 12.76 5.34
N PHE A 72 1.69 13.09 4.08
CA PHE A 72 2.82 13.96 3.73
C PHE A 72 2.73 15.33 4.40
N ARG A 73 1.52 15.87 4.52
CA ARG A 73 1.25 17.14 5.21
C ARG A 73 1.06 16.99 6.71
N LYS A 74 1.32 15.79 7.26
CA LYS A 74 1.22 15.46 8.69
C LYS A 74 -0.12 15.87 9.31
N LYS A 75 -1.21 15.62 8.59
CA LYS A 75 -2.57 15.97 9.04
C LYS A 75 -3.17 14.86 9.89
N GLU A 76 -3.72 15.23 11.04
CA GLU A 76 -4.34 14.30 11.99
C GLU A 76 -5.52 13.52 11.40
N TRP A 77 -6.32 14.15 10.53
CA TRP A 77 -7.42 13.46 9.86
C TRP A 77 -6.91 12.32 8.96
N ALA A 78 -5.76 12.51 8.30
CA ALA A 78 -5.17 11.52 7.41
C ALA A 78 -4.57 10.35 8.18
N ARG A 79 -3.99 10.61 9.36
CA ARG A 79 -3.56 9.57 10.30
C ARG A 79 -4.74 8.68 10.69
N LYS A 80 -5.84 9.28 11.15
CA LYS A 80 -7.05 8.54 11.54
C LYS A 80 -7.61 7.75 10.36
N ALA A 81 -7.76 8.38 9.21
CA ALA A 81 -8.24 7.73 8.00
C ALA A 81 -7.37 6.51 7.65
N TYR A 82 -6.04 6.67 7.59
CA TYR A 82 -5.10 5.58 7.32
C TYR A 82 -5.29 4.39 8.26
N ILE A 83 -5.41 4.64 9.58
CA ILE A 83 -5.60 3.56 10.58
C ILE A 83 -6.91 2.80 10.32
N TYR A 84 -8.02 3.50 10.07
CA TYR A 84 -9.32 2.85 9.87
C TYR A 84 -9.44 2.17 8.51
N THR A 85 -8.77 2.68 7.48
CA THR A 85 -8.82 2.10 6.14
C THR A 85 -7.78 1.02 5.89
N PHE A 86 -6.75 0.90 6.75
CA PHE A 86 -5.65 -0.05 6.54
C PHE A 86 -6.14 -1.49 6.28
N PHE A 87 -6.97 -2.02 7.18
CA PHE A 87 -7.45 -3.40 7.07
C PHE A 87 -8.47 -3.59 5.93
N PRO A 88 -9.47 -2.72 5.73
CA PRO A 88 -10.32 -2.79 4.55
C PRO A 88 -9.54 -2.77 3.23
N THR A 89 -8.56 -1.88 3.10
CA THR A 89 -7.68 -1.81 1.92
C THR A 89 -6.91 -3.10 1.69
N PHE A 90 -6.48 -3.77 2.76
CA PHE A 90 -5.83 -5.08 2.66
C PHE A 90 -6.78 -6.15 2.09
N LEU A 91 -8.06 -6.14 2.45
CA LEU A 91 -9.03 -7.12 1.94
C LEU A 91 -9.28 -7.00 0.43
N ILE A 92 -9.16 -5.78 -0.10
CA ILE A 92 -9.31 -5.51 -1.55
C ILE A 92 -8.24 -6.24 -2.37
N TYR A 93 -7.09 -6.55 -1.76
CA TYR A 93 -6.03 -7.35 -2.39
C TYR A 93 -6.51 -8.74 -2.84
N PHE A 94 -7.52 -9.31 -2.18
CA PHE A 94 -8.07 -10.62 -2.52
C PHE A 94 -9.17 -10.57 -3.59
N MET A 95 -9.47 -9.39 -4.14
CA MET A 95 -10.48 -9.28 -5.21
C MET A 95 -9.96 -9.89 -6.53
N PRO A 96 -10.81 -10.60 -7.29
CA PRO A 96 -10.45 -11.16 -8.59
C PRO A 96 -9.84 -10.15 -9.56
N TYR A 97 -10.33 -8.91 -9.61
CA TYR A 97 -9.74 -7.85 -10.46
C TYR A 97 -8.30 -7.49 -10.08
N MET A 98 -7.90 -7.74 -8.83
CA MET A 98 -6.53 -7.53 -8.34
C MET A 98 -5.63 -8.76 -8.58
N HIS A 99 -6.05 -9.71 -9.44
CA HIS A 99 -5.26 -10.91 -9.73
C HIS A 99 -3.90 -10.61 -10.38
N TRP A 100 -3.74 -9.46 -11.01
CA TRP A 100 -2.44 -9.00 -11.53
C TRP A 100 -1.38 -8.80 -10.43
N ILE A 101 -1.79 -8.88 -9.15
CA ILE A 101 -0.87 -8.93 -8.00
C ILE A 101 -0.52 -10.37 -7.57
N TYR A 102 -1.10 -11.40 -8.18
CA TYR A 102 -0.56 -12.77 -8.09
C TYR A 102 0.62 -12.88 -9.05
N MET A 103 1.78 -12.61 -8.46
CA MET A 103 3.00 -12.32 -9.17
C MET A 103 3.94 -13.52 -9.20
N SER A 104 4.90 -13.51 -10.13
CA SER A 104 6.00 -14.47 -10.09
C SER A 104 6.78 -14.34 -8.76
N SER A 105 7.46 -15.40 -8.33
CA SER A 105 8.09 -15.47 -7.00
C SER A 105 9.02 -14.31 -6.67
N TYR A 106 9.68 -13.70 -7.66
CA TYR A 106 10.55 -12.54 -7.46
C TYR A 106 9.78 -11.23 -7.28
N ALA A 107 8.67 -11.05 -7.97
CA ALA A 107 7.83 -9.87 -7.86
C ALA A 107 6.98 -9.91 -6.57
N ALA A 108 6.58 -11.10 -6.11
CA ALA A 108 5.90 -11.29 -4.82
C ALA A 108 6.68 -10.68 -3.63
N ILE A 109 8.01 -10.80 -3.63
CA ILE A 109 8.89 -10.24 -2.57
C ILE A 109 8.69 -8.72 -2.42
N PHE A 110 8.54 -8.00 -3.52
CA PHE A 110 8.36 -6.55 -3.48
C PHE A 110 6.98 -6.17 -2.93
N ASN A 111 5.92 -6.91 -3.25
CA ASN A 111 4.61 -6.71 -2.62
C ASN A 111 4.65 -7.02 -1.12
N ASP A 112 5.35 -8.07 -0.70
CA ASP A 112 5.53 -8.37 0.72
C ASP A 112 6.28 -7.24 1.45
N LEU A 113 7.34 -6.68 0.83
CA LEU A 113 8.03 -5.50 1.36
C LEU A 113 7.10 -4.29 1.46
N ALA A 114 6.22 -4.08 0.47
CA ALA A 114 5.20 -3.03 0.50
C ALA A 114 4.27 -3.17 1.72
N PHE A 115 3.82 -4.39 2.01
CA PHE A 115 2.99 -4.68 3.17
C PHE A 115 3.74 -4.52 4.49
N VAL A 116 4.98 -4.98 4.58
CA VAL A 116 5.81 -4.80 5.78
C VAL A 116 6.02 -3.31 6.05
N CYS A 117 6.36 -2.51 5.05
CA CYS A 117 6.50 -1.06 5.20
C CYS A 117 5.19 -0.40 5.64
N SER A 118 4.06 -0.80 5.05
CA SER A 118 2.73 -0.30 5.45
C SER A 118 2.39 -0.66 6.90
N GLY A 119 2.71 -1.89 7.33
CA GLY A 119 2.51 -2.34 8.72
C GLY A 119 3.38 -1.57 9.72
N ILE A 120 4.65 -1.31 9.37
CA ILE A 120 5.53 -0.46 10.20
C ILE A 120 4.96 0.96 10.29
N LEU A 121 4.50 1.53 9.17
CA LEU A 121 3.87 2.85 9.16
C LEU A 121 2.61 2.88 10.04
N LEU A 122 1.76 1.86 9.96
CA LEU A 122 0.58 1.71 10.81
C LEU A 122 0.98 1.73 12.29
N MET A 123 1.97 0.92 12.69
CA MET A 123 2.43 0.86 14.08
C MET A 123 2.95 2.20 14.59
N ILE A 124 3.69 2.94 13.75
CA ILE A 124 4.12 4.30 14.07
C ILE A 124 2.91 5.21 14.29
N LEU A 125 1.93 5.19 13.38
CA LEU A 125 0.76 6.08 13.40
C LEU A 125 -0.24 5.76 14.52
N VAL A 126 -0.31 4.50 14.97
CA VAL A 126 -1.16 4.09 16.11
C VAL A 126 -0.50 4.47 17.44
N THR A 127 0.83 4.41 17.54
CA THR A 127 1.56 4.60 18.79
C THR A 127 1.76 6.09 19.10
N PRO A 128 1.14 6.67 20.15
CA PRO A 128 1.18 8.11 20.40
C PRO A 128 2.59 8.68 20.59
N SER A 129 3.45 7.96 21.31
CA SER A 129 4.84 8.38 21.54
C SER A 129 5.68 8.44 20.27
N LEU A 130 5.28 7.76 19.19
CA LEU A 130 6.00 7.74 17.92
C LEU A 130 5.46 8.76 16.92
N TYR A 131 4.13 8.89 16.77
CA TYR A 131 3.57 9.81 15.78
C TYR A 131 3.49 11.27 16.28
N GLN A 132 3.26 11.51 17.58
CA GLN A 132 3.08 12.89 18.08
C GLN A 132 4.30 13.79 17.80
N PRO A 133 5.55 13.35 18.05
CA PRO A 133 6.73 14.14 17.70
C PRO A 133 6.90 14.38 16.20
N LEU A 134 6.31 13.53 15.35
CA LEU A 134 6.35 13.70 13.90
C LEU A 134 5.35 14.76 13.44
N PHE A 135 4.19 14.89 14.09
CA PHE A 135 3.06 15.72 13.67
C PHE A 135 3.06 17.10 14.35
N GLN A 136 3.65 17.20 15.54
CA GLN A 136 3.84 18.46 16.25
C GLN A 136 5.14 19.11 15.74
N LYS A 137 5.04 20.34 15.22
CA LYS A 137 6.18 21.21 14.95
C LYS A 137 6.46 22.09 16.16
#